data_AF-A0A5S4TI13-F1
#
_entry.id   AF-A0A5S4TI13-F1
#
_cell.length_a   1.000
_cell.length_b   1.000
_cell.length_c   1.000
_cell.angle_alpha   90.00
_cell.angle_beta   90.00
_cell.angle_gamma   90.00
#
_symmetry.space_group_name_H-M   'P 1'
#
loop_
_entity.id
_entity.type
_entity.pdbx_description
1 polymer ?
#
loop_
_entity_poly.entity_id
_entity_poly.type
_entity_poly.pdbx_seq_one_letter_code
_entity_poly.pdbx_strand_id
1 'polypeptide(L)'
;VQSRDGRLQMIAQDLKEAVAERFWIQVENHEYDKEISNILEQYKGSIPVIIRYEEEQKTVVSTRHFVKKELALQEKLKEITMKTIYR
;
A
#
# COMPACT_ATOMS: atom_id res chain seq x y z
N VAL A 1 15.83 30.01 2.78
CA VAL A 1 14.51 29.97 3.48
C VAL A 1 14.10 28.50 3.55
N GLN A 2 14.32 27.81 4.69
CA GLN A 2 13.26 27.34 5.60
C GLN A 2 12.09 26.71 4.80
N SER A 3 11.77 25.41 4.83
CA SER A 3 11.71 24.46 5.94
C SER A 3 11.52 23.01 5.43
N ARG A 4 11.71 22.05 6.33
CA ARG A 4 11.60 20.59 6.18
C ARG A 4 10.21 20.13 5.70
N ASP A 5 10.14 19.32 4.65
CA ASP A 5 9.42 18.02 4.60
C ASP A 5 9.55 17.43 3.17
N GLY A 6 10.62 16.67 2.94
CA GLY A 6 11.04 16.19 1.62
C GLY A 6 10.52 14.80 1.26
N ARG A 7 9.32 14.40 1.71
CA ARG A 7 8.79 13.05 1.48
C ARG A 7 7.39 13.01 0.88
N LEU A 8 7.16 13.83 -0.13
CA LEU A 8 6.13 13.56 -1.14
C LEU A 8 6.82 13.51 -2.50
N GLN A 9 7.51 12.40 -2.76
CA GLN A 9 8.03 12.10 -4.09
C GLN A 9 6.85 11.94 -5.06
N MET A 10 6.95 12.66 -6.18
CA MET A 10 6.11 12.63 -7.36
C MET A 10 5.44 11.27 -7.60
N ILE A 11 4.11 11.23 -7.47
CA ILE A 11 3.27 10.13 -7.96
C ILE A 11 2.35 10.68 -9.06
N ALA A 12 2.88 11.40 -10.06
CA ALA A 12 2.00 12.06 -11.03
C ALA A 12 2.53 12.20 -12.46
N GLN A 13 3.68 11.61 -12.78
CA GLN A 13 4.14 11.56 -14.17
C GLN A 13 4.53 10.13 -14.49
N ASP A 14 4.11 9.68 -15.66
CA ASP A 14 4.39 8.36 -16.24
C ASP A 14 3.64 7.18 -15.65
N LEU A 15 2.45 6.88 -16.20
CA LEU A 15 2.20 5.53 -16.73
C LEU A 15 1.05 5.54 -17.74
N LYS A 16 1.37 5.94 -18.97
CA LYS A 16 0.84 5.24 -20.13
C LYS A 16 1.27 3.77 -20.01
N GLU A 17 0.49 2.88 -20.62
CA GLU A 17 0.70 1.43 -20.71
C GLU A 17 -0.06 0.64 -19.63
N ALA A 18 -0.88 -0.29 -20.09
CA ALA A 18 -1.82 -1.14 -19.34
C ALA A 18 -1.16 -1.84 -18.13
N VAL A 19 -1.09 -1.14 -17.01
CA VAL A 19 -0.48 -1.64 -15.78
C VAL A 19 -1.55 -2.22 -14.89
N ALA A 20 -1.39 -3.50 -14.59
CA ALA A 20 -2.16 -4.20 -13.57
C ALA A 20 -2.32 -3.31 -12.33
N GLU A 21 -3.57 -3.01 -11.96
CA GLU A 21 -3.90 -2.28 -10.74
C GLU A 21 -3.07 -2.85 -9.59
N ARG A 22 -2.32 -2.01 -8.86
CA ARG A 22 -1.50 -2.39 -7.70
C ARG A 22 -2.00 -1.66 -6.48
N PHE A 23 -1.96 -2.34 -5.35
CA PHE A 23 -2.44 -1.80 -4.10
C PHE A 23 -1.27 -1.39 -3.21
N TRP A 24 -1.09 -0.10 -3.02
CA TRP A 24 -0.04 0.47 -2.19
C TRP A 24 -0.55 0.70 -0.78
N ILE A 25 0.21 0.22 0.19
CA ILE A 25 -0.08 0.34 1.61
C ILE A 25 1.15 0.96 2.27
N GLN A 26 0.96 2.03 3.04
CA GLN A 26 2.00 2.68 3.81
C GLN A 26 1.67 2.49 5.29
N VAL A 27 2.60 1.84 5.98
CA VAL A 27 2.53 1.57 7.41
C VAL A 27 3.74 2.16 8.09
N GLU A 28 3.59 2.56 9.35
CA GLU A 28 4.72 2.99 10.15
C GLU A 28 5.68 1.81 10.38
N ASN A 29 5.13 0.64 10.71
CA ASN A 29 5.88 -0.55 11.11
C ASN A 29 5.24 -1.87 10.71
N HIS A 30 5.95 -2.96 10.99
CA HIS A 30 5.47 -4.34 10.86
C HIS A 30 4.42 -4.75 11.92
N GLU A 31 4.03 -3.86 12.84
CA GLU A 31 3.04 -4.15 13.90
C GLU A 31 1.70 -4.65 13.32
N TYR A 32 1.25 -4.02 12.23
CA TYR A 32 0.00 -4.35 11.56
C TYR A 32 0.18 -5.34 10.41
N ASP A 33 1.40 -5.85 10.16
CA ASP A 33 1.67 -6.76 9.04
C ASP A 33 0.82 -8.04 9.10
N LYS A 34 0.64 -8.59 10.30
CA LYS A 34 -0.24 -9.74 10.54
C LYS A 34 -1.70 -9.43 10.24
N GLU A 35 -2.20 -8.29 10.71
CA GLU A 35 -3.60 -7.89 10.48
C GLU A 35 -3.83 -7.58 9.00
N ILE A 36 -2.91 -6.85 8.37
CA ILE A 36 -2.92 -6.59 6.93
C ILE A 36 -2.94 -7.92 6.19
N SER A 37 -2.00 -8.82 6.44
CA SER A 37 -1.95 -10.13 5.78
C SER A 37 -3.26 -10.90 5.97
N ASN A 38 -3.83 -10.90 7.17
CA ASN A 38 -5.09 -11.58 7.46
C ASN A 38 -6.29 -10.95 6.71
N ILE A 39 -6.32 -9.62 6.58
CA ILE A 39 -7.30 -8.90 5.78
C ILE A 39 -7.08 -9.21 4.30
N LEU A 40 -5.86 -9.08 3.77
CA LEU A 40 -5.53 -9.39 2.38
C LEU A 40 -5.91 -10.84 2.03
N GLU A 41 -5.75 -11.78 2.97
CA GLU A 41 -6.16 -13.17 2.80
C GLU A 41 -7.68 -13.37 2.73
N GLN A 42 -8.45 -12.56 3.45
CA GLN A 42 -9.92 -12.56 3.35
C GLN A 42 -10.41 -11.94 2.04
N TYR A 43 -9.67 -10.97 1.50
CA TYR A 43 -10.03 -10.24 0.28
C TYR A 43 -9.17 -10.65 -0.93
N LYS A 44 -8.85 -11.94 -1.07
CA LYS A 44 -8.04 -12.46 -2.19
C LYS A 44 -8.63 -12.08 -3.56
N GLY A 45 -7.78 -11.62 -4.48
CA GLY A 45 -8.22 -11.18 -5.82
C GLY A 45 -7.09 -11.23 -6.85
N SER A 46 -7.06 -10.25 -7.76
CA SER A 46 -6.12 -10.20 -8.89
C SER A 46 -5.10 -9.05 -8.80
N ILE A 47 -5.17 -8.23 -7.75
CA ILE A 47 -4.38 -6.98 -7.60
C ILE A 47 -3.20 -7.24 -6.67
N PRO A 48 -1.96 -7.18 -7.15
CA PRO A 48 -0.79 -7.35 -6.28
C PRO A 48 -0.66 -6.20 -5.26
N VAL A 49 -0.15 -6.53 -4.08
CA VAL A 49 -0.03 -5.60 -2.95
C VAL A 49 1.43 -5.17 -2.74
N ILE A 50 1.65 -3.89 -2.47
CA ILE A 50 2.94 -3.28 -2.17
C ILE A 50 2.83 -2.62 -0.81
N ILE A 51 3.66 -3.03 0.13
CA ILE A 51 3.69 -2.50 1.49
C ILE A 51 4.97 -1.68 1.66
N ARG A 52 4.84 -0.45 2.12
CA ARG A 52 5.93 0.45 2.44
C ARG A 52 5.95 0.69 3.94
N TYR A 53 7.06 0.31 4.57
CA TYR A 53 7.33 0.55 5.98
C TYR A 53 8.09 1.86 6.11
N GLU A 54 7.53 2.81 6.85
CA GLU A 54 8.12 4.14 7.03
C GLU A 54 9.31 4.11 8.00
N GLU A 55 9.22 3.32 9.07
CA GLU A 55 10.30 3.14 10.04
C GLU A 55 11.57 2.57 9.38
N GLU A 56 11.44 1.47 8.63
CA GLU A 56 12.56 0.88 7.89
C GLU A 56 12.85 1.57 6.55
N GLN A 57 12.01 2.55 6.14
CA GLN A 57 12.00 3.16 4.80
C GLN A 57 12.05 2.11 3.68
N LYS A 58 11.44 0.95 3.91
CA LYS A 58 11.58 -0.25 3.10
C LYS A 58 10.29 -0.54 2.36
N THR A 59 10.40 -0.85 1.08
CA THR A 59 9.26 -1.24 0.25
C THR A 59 9.31 -2.74 0.00
N VAL A 60 8.31 -3.46 0.48
CA VAL A 60 8.11 -4.89 0.28
C VAL A 60 6.97 -5.09 -0.70
N VAL A 61 7.30 -5.66 -1.86
CA VAL A 61 6.30 -6.07 -2.83
C VAL A 61 5.82 -7.46 -2.45
N SER A 62 4.55 -7.58 -2.07
CA SER A 62 3.92 -8.88 -1.88
C SER A 62 3.54 -9.47 -3.24
N THR A 63 4.45 -10.24 -3.83
CA THR A 63 4.21 -11.00 -5.06
C THR A 63 3.32 -12.22 -4.86
N ARG A 64 3.04 -12.59 -3.59
CA ARG A 64 2.19 -13.72 -3.21
C ARG A 64 0.81 -13.31 -2.68
N HIS A 65 0.64 -12.03 -2.33
CA HIS A 65 -0.63 -11.51 -1.84
C HIS A 65 -1.30 -10.72 -2.95
N PHE A 66 -2.45 -11.22 -3.38
CA PHE A 66 -3.31 -10.55 -4.36
C PHE A 66 -4.63 -10.25 -3.70
N VAL A 67 -5.11 -9.03 -3.85
CA VAL A 67 -6.40 -8.61 -3.32
C VAL A 67 -7.38 -8.20 -4.40
N LYS A 68 -8.65 -8.08 -4.02
CA LYS A 68 -9.68 -7.47 -4.85
C LYS A 68 -9.80 -6.00 -4.48
N LYS A 69 -10.01 -5.14 -5.48
CA LYS A 69 -10.33 -3.72 -5.25
C LYS A 69 -11.69 -3.64 -4.59
N GLU A 70 -11.68 -3.46 -3.28
CA GLU A 70 -12.88 -3.27 -2.49
C GLU A 70 -12.70 -2.07 -1.56
N LEU A 71 -13.75 -1.26 -1.44
CA LEU A 71 -13.75 -0.10 -0.57
C LEU A 71 -13.62 -0.53 0.90
N ALA A 72 -14.30 -1.62 1.28
CA ALA A 72 -14.22 -2.20 2.62
C ALA A 72 -12.80 -2.65 3.00
N LEU A 73 -12.04 -3.20 2.05
CA LEU A 73 -10.63 -3.55 2.23
C LEU A 73 -9.80 -2.29 2.53
N GLN A 74 -10.00 -1.25 1.73
CA GLN A 74 -9.29 0.02 1.88
C GLN A 74 -9.60 0.68 3.22
N GLU A 75 -10.87 0.68 3.64
CA GLU A 75 -11.31 1.25 4.92
C GLU A 75 -10.72 0.49 6.10
N LYS A 76 -10.82 -0.85 6.12
CA LYS A 76 -10.20 -1.67 7.17
C LYS A 76 -8.71 -1.45 7.26
N LEU A 77 -8.03 -1.36 6.12
CA LEU A 77 -6.59 -1.11 6.11
C LEU A 77 -6.28 0.32 6.51
N LYS A 78 -7.11 1.31 6.17
CA LYS A 78 -6.88 2.70 6.57
C LYS A 78 -7.04 2.91 8.08
N GLU A 79 -7.77 2.04 8.78
CA GLU A 79 -7.85 2.06 10.25
C GLU A 79 -6.55 1.61 10.93
N ILE A 80 -5.78 0.71 10.30
CA ILE A 80 -4.54 0.15 10.86
C ILE A 80 -3.26 0.62 10.15
N THR A 81 -3.38 1.23 8.97
CA THR A 81 -2.28 1.71 8.14
C THR A 81 -2.41 3.20 7.91
N MET A 82 -1.28 3.91 7.81
CA MET A 82 -1.29 5.36 7.66
C MET A 82 -1.92 5.81 6.34
N LYS A 83 -1.67 5.06 5.26
CA LYS A 83 -2.18 5.43 3.93
C LYS A 83 -2.32 4.22 3.02
N THR A 84 -3.46 4.09 2.36
CA THR A 84 -3.68 3.13 1.27
C THR A 84 -3.98 3.87 -0.03
N ILE A 85 -3.40 3.39 -1.13
CA ILE A 85 -3.52 3.99 -2.46
C ILE A 85 -3.69 2.86 -3.49
N TYR A 86 -4.79 2.85 -4.23
CA TYR A 86 -4.91 2.04 -5.44
C TYR A 86 -4.30 2.80 -6.61
N ARG A 87 -3.42 2.17 -7.39
CA ARG A 87 -2.80 2.75 -8.59
C ARG A 87 -2.86 1.80 -9.78
#